data_AF-A0A961EKY0-F1
#
_entry.id   AF-A0A961EKY0-F1
#
_cell.length_a   1.000
_cell.length_b   1.000
_cell.length_c   1.000
_cell.angle_alpha   90.00
_cell.angle_beta   90.00
_cell.angle_gamma   90.00
#
_symmetry.space_group_name_H-M   'P 1'
#
loop_
_entity.id
_entity.type
_entity.pdbx_description
1 polymer ?
#
loop_
_entity_poly.entity_id
_entity_poly.type
_entity_poly.pdbx_seq_one_letter_code
_entity_poly.pdbx_strand_id
1 'polypeptide(L)'
;MKDIGFGLGMTAAGMGTVFAMLLLLMIIVSLMGRMDRQPSSAENAGRDGLAGADLDAMSGIDDAPDTAPRVLADGLTEDQIAAVSVAVLLHAEIRRQQAAPAMRTHQPGSHIFASRWVANGRGLQTQPWRRS
;
A
#
# COMPACT_ATOMS: atom_id res chain seq x y z
N MET A 1 -1.53 45.37 -32.59
CA MET A 1 -2.57 44.33 -32.41
C MET A 1 -2.09 42.93 -32.82
N LYS A 2 -1.23 42.78 -33.85
CA LYS A 2 -0.66 41.48 -34.26
C LYS A 2 0.27 40.85 -33.21
N ASP A 3 0.91 41.69 -32.38
CA ASP A 3 1.89 41.26 -31.36
C ASP A 3 1.24 40.58 -30.16
N ILE A 4 0.00 40.96 -29.84
CA ILE A 4 -0.78 40.37 -28.74
C ILE A 4 -1.21 38.94 -29.11
N GLY A 5 -1.59 38.72 -30.38
CA GLY A 5 -1.94 37.39 -30.88
C GLY A 5 -0.77 36.41 -30.86
N PHE A 6 0.45 36.89 -31.14
CA PHE A 6 1.66 36.08 -31.06
C PHE A 6 2.01 35.69 -29.62
N GLY A 7 1.97 36.66 -28.69
CA GLY A 7 2.20 36.39 -27.27
C GLY A 7 1.15 35.42 -26.67
N LEU A 8 -0.13 35.61 -26.99
CA LEU A 8 -1.21 34.73 -26.57
C LEU A 8 -1.06 33.31 -27.16
N GLY A 9 -0.63 33.19 -28.42
CA GLY A 9 -0.38 31.90 -29.05
C GLY A 9 0.75 31.13 -28.36
N MET A 10 1.82 31.82 -27.95
CA MET A 10 2.95 31.20 -27.27
C MET A 10 2.60 30.74 -25.86
N THR A 11 1.80 31.50 -25.10
CA THR A 11 1.31 31.08 -23.78
C THR A 11 0.27 29.98 -23.88
N ALA A 12 -0.64 30.04 -24.86
CA ALA A 12 -1.61 28.97 -25.10
C ALA A 12 -0.93 27.66 -25.50
N ALA A 13 0.13 27.71 -26.31
CA ALA A 13 0.92 26.53 -26.67
C ALA A 13 1.68 25.95 -25.47
N GLY A 14 2.31 26.81 -24.65
CA GLY A 14 2.99 26.39 -23.42
C GLY A 14 2.02 25.82 -22.38
N MET A 15 0.91 26.51 -22.12
CA MET A 15 -0.10 26.05 -21.16
C MET A 15 -0.82 24.80 -21.66
N GLY A 16 -1.10 24.72 -22.96
CA GLY A 16 -1.72 23.56 -23.60
C GLY A 16 -0.83 22.31 -23.53
N THR A 17 0.49 22.44 -23.69
CA THR A 17 1.41 21.30 -23.53
C THR A 17 1.48 20.82 -22.09
N VAL A 18 1.55 21.72 -21.12
CA VAL A 18 1.49 21.35 -19.68
C VAL A 18 0.16 20.65 -19.37
N PHE A 19 -0.96 21.21 -19.83
CA PHE A 19 -2.27 20.61 -19.63
C PHE A 19 -2.39 19.23 -20.27
N ALA A 20 -1.89 19.06 -21.50
CA ALA A 20 -1.85 17.76 -22.16
C ALA A 20 -1.00 16.74 -21.38
N MET A 21 0.13 17.16 -20.81
CA MET A 21 0.98 16.30 -19.99
C MET A 21 0.29 15.89 -18.68
N LEU A 22 -0.40 16.83 -18.02
CA LEU A 22 -1.21 16.55 -16.82
C LEU A 22 -2.38 15.60 -17.14
N LEU A 23 -3.06 15.81 -18.26
CA LEU A 23 -4.16 14.96 -18.71
C LEU A 23 -3.66 13.54 -19.04
N LEU A 24 -2.51 13.43 -19.69
CA LEU A 24 -1.85 12.14 -19.95
C LEU A 24 -1.52 11.43 -18.63
N LEU A 25 -0.92 12.12 -17.67
CA LEU A 25 -0.65 11.56 -16.34
C LEU A 25 -1.94 11.13 -15.64
N MET A 26 -2.99 11.95 -15.69
CA MET A 26 -4.30 11.64 -15.11
C MET A 26 -4.87 10.35 -15.70
N ILE A 27 -4.80 10.18 -17.02
CA ILE A 27 -5.25 8.96 -17.70
C ILE A 27 -4.46 7.75 -17.21
N ILE A 28 -3.13 7.86 -17.14
CA ILE A 28 -2.27 6.75 -16.69
C ILE A 28 -2.64 6.33 -15.26
N VAL A 29 -2.72 7.28 -14.34
CA VAL A 29 -3.09 7.01 -12.93
C VAL A 29 -4.50 6.44 -12.83
N SER A 30 -5.45 6.98 -13.60
CA SER A 30 -6.83 6.47 -13.62
C SER A 30 -6.92 5.06 -14.19
N LEU A 31 -6.16 4.72 -15.23
CA LEU A 31 -6.11 3.36 -15.77
C LEU A 31 -5.54 2.39 -14.74
N MET A 32 -4.44 2.79 -14.10
CA MET A 32 -3.78 1.97 -13.09
C MET A 32 -4.71 1.73 -11.90
N GLY A 33 -5.35 2.78 -11.38
CA GLY A 33 -6.35 2.66 -10.32
C GLY A 33 -7.60 1.87 -10.72
N ARG A 34 -8.02 1.94 -11.99
CA ARG A 34 -9.15 1.13 -12.50
C ARG A 34 -8.79 -0.35 -12.61
N MET A 35 -7.56 -0.67 -12.95
CA MET A 35 -7.06 -2.05 -13.02
C MET A 35 -6.81 -2.63 -11.63
N ASP A 36 -6.38 -1.78 -10.69
CA ASP A 36 -6.12 -2.16 -9.30
C ASP A 36 -7.40 -2.26 -8.47
N ARG A 37 -8.43 -1.48 -8.83
CA ARG A 37 -9.77 -1.58 -8.24
C ARG A 37 -10.45 -2.85 -8.77
N GLN A 38 -10.22 -3.97 -8.08
CA GLN A 38 -11.15 -5.10 -8.11
C GLN A 38 -12.55 -4.58 -7.76
N PRO A 39 -13.62 -5.12 -8.38
CA PRO A 39 -14.98 -4.72 -8.09
C PRO A 39 -15.34 -5.20 -6.68
N SER A 40 -15.01 -4.40 -5.65
CA SER A 40 -15.84 -4.37 -4.46
C SER A 40 -17.13 -3.66 -4.87
N SER A 41 -18.07 -4.52 -5.27
CA SER A 41 -19.49 -4.35 -5.60
C SER A 41 -20.13 -3.00 -5.28
N ALA A 42 -21.11 -2.63 -6.10
CA ALA A 42 -22.54 -2.46 -5.77
C ALA A 42 -23.01 -2.22 -4.30
N GLU A 43 -22.18 -1.78 -3.37
CA GLU A 43 -22.44 -1.57 -1.95
C GLU A 43 -22.65 -0.07 -1.63
N ASN A 44 -22.99 0.72 -2.66
CA ASN A 44 -23.49 2.09 -2.48
C ASN A 44 -24.96 2.24 -2.87
N ALA A 45 -25.62 1.16 -3.32
CA ALA A 45 -27.06 1.17 -3.62
C ALA A 45 -27.95 0.84 -2.41
N GLY A 46 -27.38 0.39 -1.28
CA GLY A 46 -28.12 -0.05 -0.10
C GLY A 46 -28.21 0.95 1.07
N ARG A 47 -27.57 2.12 0.99
CA ARG A 47 -27.51 3.08 2.11
C ARG A 47 -28.80 3.89 2.34
N ASP A 48 -29.81 3.74 1.49
CA ASP A 48 -31.07 4.51 1.60
C ASP A 48 -32.20 3.76 2.33
N GLY A 49 -31.98 2.51 2.80
CA GLY A 49 -33.08 1.60 3.14
C GLY A 49 -33.34 1.24 4.61
N LEU A 50 -32.47 1.58 5.58
CA LEU A 50 -32.55 0.96 6.92
C LEU A 50 -32.61 2.00 8.05
N ALA A 51 -33.62 2.86 7.98
CA ALA A 51 -34.20 3.50 9.16
C ALA A 51 -35.29 2.58 9.72
N GLY A 52 -34.93 1.72 10.66
CA GLY A 52 -35.90 0.97 11.48
C GLY A 52 -35.62 -0.52 11.58
N ALA A 53 -35.04 -0.93 12.71
CA ALA A 53 -35.43 -2.12 13.46
C ALA A 53 -34.45 -2.29 14.63
N ASP A 54 -34.83 -1.66 15.73
CA ASP A 54 -34.29 -1.87 17.06
C ASP A 54 -34.48 -3.33 17.55
N LEU A 55 -33.50 -3.79 18.35
CA LEU A 55 -33.64 -4.75 19.47
C LEU A 55 -34.12 -6.19 19.17
N ASP A 56 -33.20 -7.17 19.18
CA ASP A 56 -33.41 -8.42 19.94
C ASP A 56 -32.14 -9.29 20.09
N ALA A 57 -32.14 -10.12 21.15
CA ALA A 57 -31.38 -11.36 21.31
C ALA A 57 -29.88 -11.32 21.68
N MET A 58 -29.65 -10.98 22.94
CA MET A 58 -28.64 -11.62 23.78
C MET A 58 -29.05 -13.10 24.02
N SER A 59 -28.58 -14.06 23.22
CA SER A 59 -28.68 -15.51 23.51
C SER A 59 -27.79 -16.36 22.60
N GLY A 60 -27.05 -17.32 23.17
CA GLY A 60 -26.60 -18.53 22.48
C GLY A 60 -25.11 -18.64 22.16
N ILE A 61 -24.39 -19.42 22.97
CA ILE A 61 -23.20 -20.16 22.52
C ILE A 61 -23.76 -21.42 21.84
N ASP A 62 -23.58 -21.57 20.53
CA ASP A 62 -23.51 -22.87 19.84
C ASP A 62 -22.95 -22.69 18.40
N ASP A 63 -22.22 -23.71 17.99
CA ASP A 63 -21.30 -23.82 16.85
C ASP A 63 -22.03 -24.02 15.50
N ALA A 64 -21.86 -23.10 14.53
CA ALA A 64 -22.13 -23.30 13.09
C ALA A 64 -21.47 -22.16 12.25
N PRO A 65 -20.90 -22.46 11.07
CA PRO A 65 -20.10 -21.52 10.29
C PRO A 65 -21.03 -20.68 9.41
N ASP A 66 -21.65 -19.66 9.99
CA ASP A 66 -22.31 -18.63 9.18
C ASP A 66 -22.19 -17.30 9.91
N THR A 67 -20.98 -16.75 9.88
CA THR A 67 -20.75 -15.38 10.30
C THR A 67 -20.10 -14.68 9.14
N ALA A 68 -20.91 -13.91 8.40
CA ALA A 68 -20.40 -12.92 7.47
C ALA A 68 -19.21 -12.21 8.15
N PRO A 69 -18.06 -12.10 7.47
CA PRO A 69 -16.84 -11.65 8.09
C PRO A 69 -17.10 -10.33 8.80
N ARG A 70 -16.88 -10.30 10.12
CA ARG A 70 -17.04 -9.07 10.89
C ARG A 70 -15.98 -8.11 10.37
N VAL A 71 -16.45 -7.06 9.71
CA VAL A 71 -15.59 -5.98 9.22
C VAL A 71 -15.11 -5.21 10.45
N LEU A 72 -13.84 -5.37 10.78
CA LEU A 72 -13.19 -4.70 11.89
C LEU A 72 -12.19 -3.70 11.30
N ALA A 73 -12.32 -2.42 11.67
CA ALA A 73 -11.51 -1.26 11.25
C ALA A 73 -11.13 -1.17 9.73
N ASP A 74 -11.50 -0.06 9.09
CA ASP A 74 -11.12 0.26 7.70
C ASP A 74 -11.55 -0.76 6.62
N GLY A 75 -12.55 -1.61 6.87
CA GLY A 75 -13.05 -2.52 5.85
C GLY A 75 -12.37 -3.90 5.81
N LEU A 76 -11.47 -4.20 6.76
CA LEU A 76 -10.80 -5.50 6.80
C LEU A 76 -11.65 -6.54 7.56
N THR A 77 -11.62 -7.77 7.09
CA THR A 77 -12.22 -8.90 7.80
C THR A 77 -11.30 -9.39 8.92
N GLU A 78 -11.86 -10.05 9.94
CA GLU A 78 -11.07 -10.65 11.03
C GLU A 78 -9.96 -11.59 10.52
N ASP A 79 -10.28 -12.43 9.53
CA ASP A 79 -9.30 -13.30 8.88
C ASP A 79 -8.18 -12.53 8.16
N GLN A 80 -8.50 -11.39 7.55
CA GLN A 80 -7.50 -10.54 6.91
C GLN A 80 -6.58 -9.87 7.93
N ILE A 81 -7.14 -9.41 9.06
CA ILE A 81 -6.35 -8.86 10.16
C ILE A 81 -5.44 -9.94 10.74
N ALA A 82 -5.94 -11.15 10.96
CA ALA A 82 -5.16 -12.28 11.43
C ALA A 82 -4.02 -12.63 10.45
N ALA A 83 -4.33 -12.71 9.15
CA ALA A 83 -3.34 -13.00 8.11
C ALA A 83 -2.24 -11.93 8.04
N VAL A 84 -2.61 -10.65 8.06
CA VAL A 84 -1.65 -9.53 8.08
C VAL A 84 -0.80 -9.57 9.35
N SER A 85 -1.41 -9.84 10.51
CA SER A 85 -0.69 -9.94 11.79
C SER A 85 0.34 -11.06 11.76
N VAL A 86 -0.05 -12.26 11.32
CA VAL A 86 0.87 -13.40 11.18
C VAL A 86 1.97 -13.09 10.17
N ALA A 87 1.66 -12.47 9.03
CA ALA A 87 2.65 -12.07 8.04
C ALA A 87 3.66 -11.06 8.60
N VAL A 88 3.21 -10.08 9.39
CA VAL A 88 4.09 -9.09 10.04
C VAL A 88 4.97 -9.75 11.10
N LEU A 89 4.41 -10.60 11.96
CA LEU A 89 5.18 -11.34 12.97
C LEU A 89 6.26 -12.22 12.31
N LEU A 90 5.88 -12.97 11.27
CA LEU A 90 6.81 -13.82 10.53
C LEU A 90 7.90 -12.98 9.82
N HIS A 91 7.53 -11.85 9.22
CA HIS A 91 8.50 -10.94 8.59
C HIS A 91 9.49 -10.38 9.60
N ALA A 92 9.04 -9.98 10.78
CA ALA A 92 9.88 -9.47 11.86
C ALA A 92 10.85 -10.55 12.36
N GLU A 93 10.38 -11.78 12.52
CA GLU A 93 11.21 -12.91 12.96
C GLU A 93 12.27 -13.27 11.90
N ILE A 94 11.90 -13.33 10.62
CA ILE A 94 12.85 -13.56 9.51
C ILE A 94 13.92 -12.46 9.49
N ARG A 95 13.52 -11.19 9.63
CA ARG A 95 14.44 -10.05 9.72
C ARG A 95 15.42 -10.19 10.89
N ARG A 96 14.92 -10.60 12.04
CA ARG A 96 15.74 -10.81 13.25
C ARG A 96 16.74 -11.94 13.04
N GLN A 97 16.32 -13.04 12.41
CA GLN A 97 17.19 -14.16 12.08
C GLN A 97 18.25 -13.79 11.06
N GLN A 98 17.97 -12.91 10.09
CA GLN A 98 18.95 -12.43 9.11
C GLN A 98 20.00 -11.48 9.69
N ALA A 99 19.70 -10.78 10.78
CA ALA A 99 20.67 -9.90 11.45
C ALA A 99 21.84 -10.69 12.04
N ALA A 100 21.61 -11.91 12.54
CA ALA A 100 22.63 -12.72 13.21
C ALA A 100 23.73 -13.26 12.25
N PRO A 101 23.44 -13.82 11.06
CA PRO A 101 24.44 -14.19 10.06
C PRO A 101 25.24 -12.99 9.54
N ALA A 102 24.57 -11.87 9.25
CA ALA A 102 25.23 -10.65 8.79
C ALA A 102 26.25 -10.09 9.81
N MET A 103 25.98 -10.31 11.10
CA MET A 103 26.90 -9.97 12.19
C MET A 103 28.11 -10.90 12.30
N ARG A 104 28.05 -12.12 11.74
CA ARG A 104 29.15 -13.12 11.77
C ARG A 104 30.12 -12.99 10.60
N THR A 105 29.69 -12.36 9.49
CA THR A 105 30.56 -12.14 8.31
C THR A 105 31.62 -11.07 8.55
N HIS A 106 31.39 -10.14 9.47
CA HIS A 106 32.27 -8.99 9.71
C HIS A 106 32.87 -9.04 11.12
N GLN A 107 34.20 -9.07 11.24
CA GLN A 107 34.88 -9.08 12.54
C GLN A 107 34.53 -7.81 13.34
N PRO A 108 34.30 -7.91 14.66
CA PRO A 108 34.11 -6.74 15.51
C PRO A 108 35.35 -5.84 15.41
N GLY A 109 35.17 -4.60 14.96
CA GLY A 109 36.24 -3.62 14.72
C GLY A 109 36.67 -3.41 13.27
N SER A 110 36.20 -4.24 12.32
CA SER A 110 36.53 -4.07 10.88
C SER A 110 35.84 -2.87 10.22
N HIS A 111 34.81 -2.31 10.84
CA HIS A 111 34.10 -1.12 10.37
C HIS A 111 34.25 0.04 11.37
N ILE A 112 35.46 0.60 11.46
CA ILE A 112 35.73 1.76 12.31
C ILE A 112 35.07 3.04 11.73
N PHE A 113 34.82 3.06 10.41
CA PHE A 113 34.29 4.22 9.68
C PHE A 113 32.86 4.05 9.15
N ALA A 114 32.21 2.90 9.36
CA ALA A 114 30.83 2.67 8.92
C ALA A 114 30.04 1.94 10.00
N SER A 115 28.82 2.40 10.32
CA SER A 115 27.98 1.66 11.25
C SER A 115 27.60 0.31 10.64
N ARG A 116 27.56 -0.74 11.46
CA ARG A 116 27.19 -2.11 11.03
C ARG A 116 25.84 -2.15 10.32
N TRP A 117 24.93 -1.24 10.70
CA TRP A 117 23.64 -1.01 10.06
C TRP A 117 23.76 -0.47 8.63
N VAL A 118 24.62 0.52 8.39
CA VAL A 118 24.84 1.09 7.06
C VAL A 118 25.52 0.09 6.13
N ALA A 119 26.47 -0.71 6.63
CA ALA A 119 27.14 -1.75 5.85
C ALA A 119 26.17 -2.85 5.38
N ASN A 120 25.33 -3.36 6.29
CA ASN A 120 24.32 -4.37 5.96
C ASN A 120 23.22 -3.82 5.03
N GLY A 121 22.77 -2.58 5.24
CA GLY A 121 21.77 -1.93 4.38
C GLY A 121 22.27 -1.74 2.94
N ARG A 122 23.51 -1.31 2.76
CA ARG A 122 24.13 -1.15 1.42
C ARG A 122 24.43 -2.49 0.75
N GLY A 123 24.81 -3.52 1.50
CA GLY A 123 25.00 -4.87 0.97
C GLY A 123 23.74 -5.43 0.30
N LEU A 124 22.58 -5.28 0.95
CA LEU A 124 21.29 -5.71 0.41
C LEU A 124 20.85 -4.90 -0.82
N GLN A 125 21.17 -3.59 -0.85
CA GLN A 125 20.86 -2.73 -2.00
C GLN A 125 21.76 -2.99 -3.21
N THR A 126 23.03 -3.31 -2.99
CA THR A 126 24.02 -3.44 -4.07
C THR A 126 24.16 -4.87 -4.59
N GLN A 127 23.77 -5.88 -3.82
CA GLN A 127 23.94 -7.29 -4.19
C GLN A 127 22.72 -8.16 -3.82
N PRO A 128 21.52 -7.90 -4.38
CA PRO A 128 20.30 -8.62 -4.02
C PRO A 128 20.34 -10.12 -4.37
N TRP A 129 21.25 -10.57 -5.24
CA TRP A 129 21.38 -11.97 -5.65
C TRP A 129 22.41 -12.78 -4.84
N ARG A 130 23.20 -12.14 -3.97
CA ARG A 130 24.25 -12.83 -3.21
C ARG A 130 23.66 -13.37 -1.91
N ARG A 131 23.13 -14.59 -1.93
CA ARG A 131 22.73 -15.31 -0.72
C ARG A 131 23.99 -15.67 0.07
N SER A 132 24.13 -15.12 1.29
CA SER A 132 25.15 -15.47 2.28
C SER A 132 24.80 -16.75 3.03
#